data_AF-G5LX05-F1
#
_entry.id   AF-G5LX05-F1
#
_cell.length_a   1.000
_cell.length_b   1.000
_cell.length_c   1.000
_cell.angle_alpha   90.00
_cell.angle_beta   90.00
_cell.angle_gamma   90.00
#
_symmetry.space_group_name_H-M   'P 1'
#
loop_
_entity.id
_entity.type
_entity.pdbx_description
1 polymer ?
#
loop_
_entity_poly.entity_id
_entity_poly.type
_entity_poly.pdbx_seq_one_letter_code
_entity_poly.pdbx_strand_id
1 'polypeptide(L)' 'MFRTVTHQTLGEYIRQRRLLLAAVELRTTERPIFDIAMDLGYVSQQTFSRVFRREFDRTPSDYRHRL' A
#
# COMPACT_ATOMS: atom_id res chain seq x y z
N MET A 1 1.08 9.74 24.13
CA MET A 1 2.11 8.69 24.24
C MET A 1 1.94 7.66 23.11
N PHE A 2 2.46 7.95 21.91
CA PHE A 2 2.51 7.00 20.77
C PHE A 2 3.80 7.15 19.95
N ARG A 3 4.39 8.36 19.97
CA ARG A 3 5.65 8.71 19.31
C ARG A 3 6.90 8.12 19.97
N THR A 4 6.79 7.60 21.19
CA THR A 4 7.93 7.17 22.03
C THR A 4 8.31 5.70 21.86
N VAL A 5 7.52 4.89 21.15
CA VAL A 5 7.75 3.42 21.06
C VAL A 5 8.05 2.97 19.63
N THR A 6 7.59 3.69 18.60
CA THR A 6 7.70 3.27 17.18
C THR A 6 8.55 4.17 16.29
N HIS A 7 9.07 5.29 16.80
CA HIS A 7 9.76 6.33 16.00
C HIS A 7 8.95 6.86 14.78
N GLN A 8 7.66 6.52 14.70
CA GLN A 8 6.75 6.90 13.62
C GLN A 8 5.57 7.68 14.20
N THR A 9 5.07 8.64 13.44
CA THR A 9 3.79 9.28 13.74
C THR A 9 2.64 8.29 13.54
N LEU A 10 1.52 8.50 14.23
CA LEU A 10 0.33 7.65 14.08
C LEU A 10 -0.16 7.58 12.62
N GLY A 11 -0.05 8.69 11.89
CA GLY A 11 -0.40 8.75 10.47
C GLY A 11 0.50 7.90 9.58
N GLU A 12 1.80 7.83 9.89
CA GLU A 12 2.73 6.94 9.18
C GLU A 12 2.42 5.48 9.43
N TYR A 13 2.14 5.11 10.68
CA TYR A 13 1.76 3.73 11.02
C TYR A 13 0.48 3.29 10.30
N ILE A 14 -0.56 4.13 10.29
CA ILE A 14 -1.82 3.84 9.59
C ILE A 14 -1.58 3.69 8.09
N ARG A 15 -0.77 4.58 7.49
CA ARG A 15 -0.42 4.51 6.06
C ARG A 15 0.31 3.21 5.74
N GLN A 16 1.28 2.83 6.56
CA GLN A 16 2.06 1.61 6.37
C GLN A 16 1.17 0.37 6.48
N ARG A 17 0.26 0.33 7.48
CA ARG A 17 -0.69 -0.76 7.64
C ARG A 17 -1.63 -0.91 6.44
N ARG A 18 -2.12 0.20 5.89
CA ARG A 18 -2.94 0.22 4.67
C ARG A 18 -2.20 -0.33 3.45
N LEU A 19 -0.94 0.05 3.27
CA LEU A 19 -0.09 -0.44 2.18
C LEU A 19 0.17 -1.95 2.28
N LEU A 20 0.37 -2.47 3.51
CA LEU A 20 0.52 -3.91 3.73
C LEU A 20 -0.75 -4.68 3.37
N LEU A 21 -1.93 -4.14 3.67
CA LEU A 21 -3.21 -4.76 3.25
C LEU A 21 -3.34 -4.79 1.73
N ALA A 22 -2.96 -3.70 1.03
CA ALA A 22 -2.90 -3.70 -0.44
C ALA A 22 -1.96 -4.80 -0.97
N ALA A 23 -0.78 -4.96 -0.36
CA ALA A 23 0.19 -5.97 -0.80
C ALA A 23 -0.37 -7.40 -0.68
N VAL A 24 -1.15 -7.67 0.37
CA VAL A 24 -1.87 -8.94 0.51
C VAL A 24 -2.94 -9.08 -0.57
N GLU A 25 -3.83 -8.11 -0.73
CA GLU A 25 -4.91 -8.10 -1.74
C GLU A 25 -4.36 -8.30 -3.17
N LEU A 26 -3.25 -7.64 -3.50
CA LEU A 26 -2.59 -7.75 -4.80
C LEU A 26 -2.09 -9.16 -5.11
N ARG A 27 -1.75 -9.94 -4.07
CA ARG A 27 -1.23 -11.31 -4.19
C ARG A 27 -2.29 -12.39 -4.06
N THR A 28 -3.35 -12.12 -3.31
CA THR A 28 -4.38 -13.12 -2.98
C THR A 28 -5.63 -12.98 -3.83
N THR A 29 -5.76 -11.90 -4.60
CA THR A 29 -6.95 -11.62 -5.42
C THR A 29 -6.58 -11.13 -6.81
N GLU A 30 -7.52 -11.24 -7.74
CA GLU A 30 -7.41 -10.66 -9.09
C GLU A 30 -8.04 -9.27 -9.19
N ARG A 31 -8.45 -8.67 -8.06
CA ARG A 31 -9.14 -7.37 -8.03
C ARG A 31 -8.36 -6.32 -8.81
N PRO A 32 -9.00 -5.42 -9.57
CA PRO A 32 -8.30 -4.35 -10.26
C PRO A 32 -7.43 -3.52 -9.32
N ILE A 33 -6.21 -3.18 -9.73
CA ILE A 33 -5.28 -2.33 -8.95
C ILE A 33 -5.93 -0.96 -8.67
N PHE A 34 -6.76 -0.48 -9.59
CA PHE A 34 -7.57 0.72 -9.43
C PHE A 34 -8.47 0.64 -8.20
N ASP A 35 -9.26 -0.43 -8.07
CA ASP A 35 -10.21 -0.60 -6.97
C ASP A 35 -9.50 -0.69 -5.62
N ILE A 36 -8.39 -1.45 -5.56
CA ILE A 36 -7.55 -1.54 -4.35
C ILE A 36 -7.01 -0.15 -3.96
N ALA A 37 -6.63 0.68 -4.94
CA ALA A 37 -6.16 2.04 -4.67
C ALA A 37 -7.28 2.93 -4.10
N MET A 38 -8.49 2.84 -4.65
CA MET A 38 -9.64 3.64 -4.19
C MET A 38 -10.06 3.25 -2.77
N ASP A 39 -10.11 1.96 -2.45
CA ASP A 39 -10.47 1.48 -1.11
C ASP A 39 -9.51 1.95 -0.02
N LEU A 40 -8.23 2.14 -0.37
CA LEU A 40 -7.23 2.70 0.54
C LEU A 40 -7.29 4.22 0.70
N GLY A 41 -8.18 4.87 -0.06
CA GLY A 41 -8.41 6.32 -0.04
C GLY A 41 -7.43 7.11 -0.90
N TYR A 42 -6.79 6.50 -1.90
CA TYR A 42 -5.97 7.25 -2.86
C TYR A 42 -6.85 7.90 -3.92
N VAL A 43 -6.50 9.13 -4.32
CA VAL A 43 -7.22 9.89 -5.35
C VAL A 43 -6.98 9.38 -6.77
N SER A 44 -5.92 8.57 -6.97
CA SER A 44 -5.63 7.96 -8.27
C SER A 44 -4.77 6.71 -8.11
N GLN A 45 -4.89 5.78 -9.06
CA GLN A 45 -4.01 4.60 -9.16
C GLN A 45 -2.54 4.99 -9.37
N GLN A 46 -2.23 6.11 -10.03
CA GLN A 46 -0.85 6.58 -10.21
C GLN A 46 -0.24 7.02 -8.87
N THR A 47 -0.99 7.75 -8.04
CA THR A 47 -0.54 8.12 -6.69
C THR A 47 -0.27 6.88 -5.84
N PHE A 48 -1.20 5.92 -5.86
CA PHE A 48 -1.02 4.63 -5.17
C PHE A 48 0.23 3.91 -5.67
N SER A 49 0.38 3.72 -6.98
CA SER A 49 1.52 3.02 -7.58
C SER A 49 2.86 3.64 -7.21
N ARG A 50 2.95 4.96 -7.16
CA ARG A 50 4.17 5.68 -6.76
C ARG A 50 4.51 5.44 -5.29
N VAL A 51 3.50 5.51 -4.40
CA VAL A 51 3.70 5.30 -2.97
C VAL A 51 4.01 3.83 -2.67
N PHE A 52 3.31 2.90 -3.32
CA PHE A 52 3.55 1.47 -3.21
C PHE A 52 4.97 1.11 -3.65
N ARG A 53 5.42 1.62 -4.80
CA ARG A 53 6.79 1.40 -5.29
C ARG A 53 7.85 1.94 -4.33
N ARG A 54 7.60 3.08 -3.68
CA ARG A 54 8.52 3.62 -2.69
C ARG A 54 8.67 2.72 -1.45
N GLU A 55 7.61 2.00 -1.08
CA GLU A 55 7.59 1.15 0.11
C GLU A 55 8.10 -0.28 -0.17
N PHE A 56 7.82 -0.83 -1.36
CA PHE A 56 8.10 -2.23 -1.71
C PHE A 56 9.12 -2.40 -2.84
N ASP A 57 9.73 -1.31 -3.31
CA ASP A 57 10.68 -1.25 -4.44
C ASP A 57 10.18 -1.84 -5.76
N ARG A 58 8.85 -2.00 -5.91
CA ARG A 58 8.20 -2.64 -7.06
C ARG A 58 6.85 -2.00 -7.35
N THR A 59 6.42 -2.01 -8.61
CA THR A 59 5.07 -1.55 -8.93
C THR A 59 4.02 -2.55 -8.41
N PRO A 60 2.76 -2.11 -8.15
CA PRO A 60 1.69 -3.03 -7.77
C PRO A 60 1.47 -4.18 -8.76
N SER A 61 1.60 -3.90 -10.06
CA SER A 61 1.51 -4.93 -11.11
C SER A 61 2.65 -5.94 -11.01
N ASP A 62 3.91 -5.47 -10.90
CA ASP A 62 5.06 -6.37 -10.75
C ASP A 62 4.96 -7.20 -9.47
N TYR A 63 4.43 -6.61 -8.41
CA TYR A 63 4.24 -7.27 -7.11
C TYR A 63 3.19 -8.38 -7.19
N ARG A 64 2.13 -8.21 -7.99
CA ARG A 64 1.11 -9.23 -8.24
C ARG A 64 1.65 -10.43 -9.02
N HIS A 65 2.46 -10.20 -10.04
CA HIS A 65 2.89 -11.26 -10.97
C HIS A 65 4.04 -12.13 -10.46
N ARG A 66 4.60 -11.85 -9.29
CA ARG A 66 5.69 -12.66 -8.71
C ARG A 66 5.20 -13.57 -7.59
N LEU A 67 5.24 -14.87 -7.87
CA LEU A 67 5.38 -15.95 -6.89
C LEU A 67 6.88 -16.26 -6.71
#